data_AF-A0A2I1YH78-F1
#
_entry.id   AF-A0A2I1YH78-F1
#
_cell.length_a   1.000
_cell.length_b   1.000
_cell.length_c   1.000
_cell.angle_alpha   90.00
_cell.angle_beta   90.00
_cell.angle_gamma   90.00
#
_symmetry.space_group_name_H-M   'P 1'
#
loop_
_entity.id
_entity.type
_entity.pdbx_description
1 polymer ?
#
loop_
_entity_poly.entity_id
_entity_poly.type
_entity_poly.pdbx_seq_one_letter_code
_entity_poly.pdbx_strand_id
1 'polypeptide(L)'
;MNAVTIDVRTKIILLFFTNILLLLHISDGYECLLMIGLGLLFFLEGDRKRALYYVISFLALIILEDYLLSPEYVTSYIALFLVGGRRFLPCFMIGGSILKGSVHEFIVAMRTWHMPEGLLIAIAVMMRFLPTIKEHYRMIYDSLKIRGIFTSRWMIIRHPLMFFEYILVPLLMNATRIAQDLTIASMTKGVASQKRKTSYMTYRFGLVDYAAYGFMVIFVLALITGVTL
;
A
#
# COMPACT_ATOMS: atom_id res chain seq x y z
N MET A 1 26.40 -6.27 2.27
CA MET A 1 25.57 -5.63 3.31
C MET A 1 24.16 -6.12 3.10
N ASN A 2 23.70 -7.03 3.96
CA ASN A 2 22.37 -7.64 3.83
C ASN A 2 21.32 -6.53 3.94
N ALA A 3 20.47 -6.39 2.92
CA ALA A 3 19.34 -5.48 2.99
C ALA A 3 18.43 -5.95 4.12
N VAL A 4 18.41 -5.22 5.23
CA VAL A 4 17.51 -5.50 6.33
C VAL A 4 16.18 -4.88 5.95
N THR A 5 15.27 -5.71 5.47
CA THR A 5 13.93 -5.30 5.06
C THR A 5 13.09 -4.99 6.29
N ILE A 6 12.39 -3.87 6.29
CA ILE A 6 11.46 -3.51 7.35
C ILE A 6 10.21 -4.37 7.20
N ASP A 7 9.68 -4.91 8.30
CA ASP A 7 8.45 -5.68 8.26
C ASP A 7 7.29 -4.82 7.76
N VAL A 8 6.46 -5.37 6.86
CA VAL A 8 5.27 -4.67 6.34
C VAL A 8 4.31 -4.26 7.46
N ARG A 9 4.28 -5.01 8.57
CA ARG A 9 3.54 -4.66 9.79
C ARG A 9 3.98 -3.31 10.34
N THR A 10 5.28 -3.13 10.53
CA THR A 10 5.88 -1.92 11.06
C THR A 10 5.59 -0.74 10.13
N LYS A 11 5.68 -0.94 8.80
CA LYS A 11 5.33 0.10 7.81
C LYS A 11 3.86 0.50 7.88
N ILE A 12 2.94 -0.45 8.06
CA ILE A 12 1.51 -0.11 8.16
C ILE A 12 1.21 0.65 9.46
N ILE A 13 1.81 0.25 10.58
CA ILE A 13 1.67 0.97 11.86
C ILE A 13 2.23 2.39 11.72
N LEU A 14 3.40 2.53 11.10
CA LEU A 14 4.04 3.81 10.81
C LEU A 14 3.17 4.68 9.90
N LEU A 15 2.54 4.11 8.87
CA LEU A 15 1.62 4.84 7.99
C LEU A 15 0.41 5.39 8.77
N PHE A 16 -0.20 4.55 9.62
CA PHE A 16 -1.33 4.96 10.44
C PHE A 16 -0.92 6.06 11.44
N PHE A 17 0.25 5.90 12.06
CA PHE A 17 0.84 6.89 12.94
C PHE A 17 1.07 8.23 12.23
N THR A 18 1.72 8.23 11.06
CA THR A 18 1.92 9.44 10.24
C THR A 18 0.60 10.08 9.83
N ASN A 19 -0.44 9.30 9.54
CA ASN A 19 -1.76 9.84 9.19
C ASN A 19 -2.43 10.54 10.38
N ILE A 20 -2.35 9.96 11.59
CA ILE A 20 -2.82 10.62 12.82
C ILE A 20 -2.06 11.91 13.07
N LEU A 21 -0.73 11.89 12.90
CA LEU A 21 0.11 13.07 13.07
C LEU A 21 -0.24 14.18 12.07
N LEU A 22 -0.54 13.83 10.82
CA LEU A 22 -1.03 14.77 9.82
C LEU A 22 -2.35 15.42 10.23
N LEU A 23 -3.25 14.65 10.87
CA LEU A 23 -4.54 15.15 11.35
C LEU A 23 -4.38 16.12 12.53
N LEU A 24 -3.36 15.92 13.37
CA LEU A 24 -3.08 16.72 14.58
C LEU A 24 -2.42 18.09 14.32
N HIS A 25 -2.31 18.56 13.08
CA HIS A 25 -1.79 19.90 12.73
C HIS A 25 -0.52 20.28 13.50
N ILE A 26 0.54 19.50 13.30
CA ILE A 26 1.80 19.68 14.03
C ILE A 26 2.57 20.88 13.46
N SER A 27 3.35 21.55 14.31
CA SER A 27 4.30 22.60 13.92
C SER A 27 5.35 22.07 12.92
N ASP A 28 5.79 22.96 12.04
CA ASP A 28 6.73 22.69 10.92
C ASP A 28 8.05 22.02 11.37
N GLY A 29 8.49 22.27 12.61
CA GLY A 29 9.70 21.66 13.16
C GLY A 29 9.59 20.14 13.34
N TYR A 30 8.42 19.65 13.75
CA TYR A 30 8.20 18.21 13.93
C TYR A 30 7.93 17.51 12.59
N GLU A 31 7.38 18.21 11.59
CA GLU A 31 7.27 17.66 10.22
C GLU A 31 8.66 17.36 9.65
N CYS A 32 9.61 18.28 9.83
CA CYS A 32 11.01 18.07 9.44
C CYS A 32 11.65 16.89 10.17
N LEU A 33 11.47 16.80 11.50
CA LEU A 33 12.01 15.71 12.31
C LEU A 33 11.45 14.34 11.88
N LEU A 34 10.13 14.29 11.60
CA LEU A 34 9.47 13.09 11.10
C LEU A 34 10.08 12.67 9.76
N MET A 35 10.24 13.61 8.83
CA MET A 35 10.72 13.30 7.49
C MET A 35 12.19 12.86 7.47
N ILE A 36 13.02 13.45 8.33
CA ILE A 36 14.42 13.03 8.53
C ILE A 36 14.47 11.62 9.13
N GLY A 37 13.70 11.35 10.19
CA GLY A 37 13.68 10.05 10.84
C GLY A 37 13.16 8.93 9.93
N LEU A 38 12.10 9.20 9.17
CA LEU A 38 11.63 8.29 8.14
C LEU A 38 12.69 8.07 7.05
N GLY A 39 13.31 9.15 6.54
CA GLY A 39 14.37 9.06 5.54
C GLY A 39 15.54 8.19 6.01
N LEU A 40 15.92 8.26 7.29
CA LEU A 40 16.98 7.45 7.89
C LEU A 40 16.58 5.97 8.01
N LEU A 41 15.35 5.67 8.44
CA LEU A 41 14.81 4.29 8.44
C LEU A 41 14.81 3.67 7.04
N PHE A 42 14.40 4.44 6.03
CA PHE A 42 14.40 4.01 4.64
C PHE A 42 15.81 3.86 4.04
N PHE A 43 16.76 4.66 4.51
CA PHE A 43 18.18 4.52 4.14
C PHE A 43 18.78 3.22 4.69
N LEU A 44 18.38 2.82 5.90
CA LEU A 44 18.74 1.54 6.53
C LEU A 44 18.12 0.34 5.81
N GLU A 45 16.92 0.50 5.24
CA GLU A 45 16.25 -0.53 4.44
C GLU A 45 16.97 -0.84 3.09
N GLY A 46 17.90 0.03 2.67
CA GLY A 46 18.73 -0.17 1.48
C GLY A 46 18.19 0.46 0.19
N ASP A 47 16.97 1.01 0.21
CA ASP A 47 16.31 1.67 -0.92
C ASP A 47 16.72 3.16 -1.06
N ARG A 48 18.03 3.44 -0.98
CA ARG A 48 18.62 4.80 -0.82
C ARG A 48 18.18 5.81 -1.87
N LYS A 49 17.94 5.38 -3.11
CA LYS A 49 17.53 6.27 -4.21
C LYS A 49 16.15 6.89 -3.97
N ARG A 50 15.22 6.13 -3.37
CA ARG A 50 13.85 6.61 -3.10
C ARG A 50 13.83 7.51 -1.87
N ALA A 51 14.51 7.10 -0.81
CA ALA A 51 14.67 7.93 0.39
C ALA A 51 15.22 9.31 0.03
N LEU A 52 16.29 9.34 -0.78
CA LEU A 52 16.89 10.58 -1.25
C LEU A 52 15.93 11.40 -2.12
N TYR A 53 15.20 10.78 -3.05
CA TYR A 53 14.22 11.49 -3.87
C TYR A 53 13.12 12.15 -3.03
N TYR A 54 12.57 11.44 -2.04
CA TYR A 54 11.54 12.00 -1.15
C TYR A 54 12.08 13.13 -0.26
N VAL A 55 13.28 12.98 0.31
CA VAL A 55 13.91 14.05 1.12
C VAL A 55 14.21 15.29 0.27
N ILE A 56 14.73 15.10 -0.95
CA ILE A 56 14.98 16.22 -1.88
C ILE A 56 13.67 16.89 -2.28
N SER A 57 12.61 16.12 -2.58
CA SER A 57 11.30 16.69 -2.90
C SER A 57 10.71 17.49 -1.74
N PHE A 58 10.93 17.04 -0.50
CA PHE A 58 10.48 17.74 0.70
C PHE A 58 11.23 19.07 0.89
N LEU A 59 12.56 19.06 0.77
CA LEU A 59 13.38 20.28 0.82
C LEU A 59 13.01 21.27 -0.29
N ALA A 60 12.78 20.78 -1.51
CA ALA A 60 12.35 21.61 -2.62
C ALA A 60 11.00 22.28 -2.36
N LEU A 61 10.04 21.57 -1.74
CA LEU A 61 8.75 22.15 -1.37
C LEU A 61 8.89 23.22 -0.27
N ILE A 62 9.76 23.01 0.72
CA ILE A 62 10.03 24.04 1.76
C ILE A 62 10.62 25.31 1.15
N ILE A 63 11.62 25.17 0.27
CA ILE A 63 12.26 26.33 -0.37
C ILE A 63 11.26 27.06 -1.28
N LEU A 64 10.42 26.30 -2.00
CA LEU A 64 9.40 26.86 -2.87
C LEU A 64 8.30 27.57 -2.08
N GLU A 65 7.93 27.04 -0.92
CA GLU A 65 6.99 27.68 0.01
C GLU A 65 7.56 29.02 0.52
N ASP A 66 8.79 29.04 1.02
CA ASP A 66 9.46 30.26 1.52
C ASP A 66 9.62 31.33 0.42
N TYR A 67 9.96 30.92 -0.80
CA TYR A 67 10.12 31.84 -1.93
C TYR A 67 8.78 32.41 -2.42
N LEU A 68 7.71 31.60 -2.45
CA LEU A 68 6.43 31.96 -3.07
C LEU A 68 5.44 32.65 -2.10
N LEU A 69 5.65 32.52 -0.79
CA LEU A 69 4.84 33.20 0.24
C LEU A 69 5.16 34.69 0.41
N SER A 70 6.10 35.24 -0.36
CA SER A 70 6.67 36.56 -0.12
C SER A 70 6.01 37.77 -0.83
N PRO A 71 4.98 37.62 -1.70
CA PRO A 71 3.91 38.64 -1.71
C PRO A 71 2.49 38.18 -2.17
N GLU A 72 1.47 38.75 -1.51
CA GLU A 72 0.06 38.99 -1.90
C GLU A 72 -0.88 37.86 -2.40
N TYR A 73 -1.97 37.66 -1.62
CA TYR A 73 -3.35 37.14 -1.84
C TYR A 73 -3.69 36.07 -2.93
N VAL A 74 -3.00 36.01 -4.07
CA VAL A 74 -3.13 34.91 -5.07
C VAL A 74 -2.52 33.60 -4.53
N THR A 75 -1.77 33.69 -3.45
CA THR A 75 -1.02 32.64 -2.77
C THR A 75 -1.86 31.58 -2.08
N SER A 76 -3.16 31.80 -1.80
CA SER A 76 -3.92 30.89 -0.92
C SER A 76 -4.14 29.49 -1.50
N TYR A 77 -4.51 29.39 -2.78
CA TYR A 77 -4.69 28.09 -3.43
C TYR A 77 -3.35 27.39 -3.66
N ILE A 78 -2.33 28.13 -4.07
CA ILE A 78 -0.99 27.57 -4.33
C ILE A 78 -0.34 27.13 -3.02
N ALA A 79 -0.48 27.90 -1.93
CA ALA A 79 -0.05 27.53 -0.59
C ALA A 79 -0.79 26.28 -0.09
N LEU A 80 -2.10 26.16 -0.33
CA LEU A 80 -2.84 24.94 0.01
C LEU A 80 -2.27 23.71 -0.72
N PHE A 81 -1.94 23.83 -2.01
CA PHE A 81 -1.31 22.75 -2.76
C PHE A 81 0.11 22.43 -2.29
N LEU A 82 0.92 23.44 -1.94
CA LEU A 82 2.29 23.26 -1.46
C LEU A 82 2.31 22.64 -0.06
N VAL A 83 1.55 23.20 0.89
CA VAL A 83 1.45 22.70 2.27
C VAL A 83 0.75 21.34 2.30
N GLY A 84 -0.32 21.16 1.52
CA GLY A 84 -1.00 19.88 1.36
C GLY A 84 -0.05 18.83 0.77
N GLY A 85 0.63 19.16 -0.32
CA GLY A 85 1.64 18.30 -0.95
C GLY A 85 2.75 17.90 0.02
N ARG A 86 3.31 18.87 0.76
CA ARG A 86 4.33 18.65 1.79
C ARG A 86 3.85 17.66 2.85
N ARG A 87 2.62 17.83 3.36
CA ARG A 87 2.03 16.95 4.38
C ARG A 87 1.77 15.53 3.86
N PHE A 88 1.38 15.36 2.60
CA PHE A 88 1.16 14.03 2.05
C PHE A 88 2.45 13.26 1.69
N LEU A 89 3.59 13.93 1.52
CA LEU A 89 4.87 13.29 1.18
C LEU A 89 5.28 12.13 2.10
N PRO A 90 5.29 12.26 3.45
CA PRO A 90 5.64 11.14 4.32
C PRO A 90 4.67 9.96 4.18
N CYS A 91 3.37 10.22 3.95
CA CYS A 91 2.39 9.16 3.67
C CYS A 91 2.69 8.45 2.34
N PHE A 92 3.01 9.19 1.28
CA PHE A 92 3.39 8.62 -0.01
C PHE A 92 4.68 7.81 0.06
N MET A 93 5.66 8.25 0.86
CA MET A 93 6.91 7.54 1.06
C MET A 93 6.69 6.17 1.72
N ILE A 94 5.93 6.13 2.81
CA ILE A 94 5.61 4.87 3.50
C ILE A 94 4.72 3.97 2.62
N GLY A 95 3.67 4.55 2.02
CA GLY A 95 2.74 3.83 1.15
C GLY A 95 3.42 3.21 -0.07
N GLY A 96 4.33 3.94 -0.73
CA GLY A 96 5.11 3.44 -1.86
C GLY A 96 6.05 2.28 -1.49
N SER A 97 6.48 2.18 -0.22
CA SER A 97 7.25 1.06 0.29
C SER A 97 6.40 -0.18 0.53
N ILE A 98 5.18 0.00 1.07
CA ILE A 98 4.22 -1.09 1.29
C ILE A 98 3.83 -1.74 -0.04
N LEU A 99 3.55 -0.94 -1.08
CA LEU A 99 3.18 -1.45 -2.41
C LEU A 99 4.29 -2.25 -3.09
N LYS A 100 5.55 -2.02 -2.72
CA LYS A 100 6.71 -2.76 -3.21
C LYS A 100 6.89 -4.10 -2.50
N GLY A 101 6.38 -4.21 -1.27
CA GLY A 101 6.45 -5.41 -0.45
C GLY A 101 5.72 -6.58 -1.09
N SER A 102 6.05 -7.79 -0.65
CA SER A 102 5.38 -8.97 -1.21
C SER A 102 3.93 -9.05 -0.74
N VAL A 103 3.04 -9.50 -1.63
CA VAL A 103 1.63 -9.79 -1.31
C VAL A 103 1.50 -10.70 -0.07
N HIS A 104 2.44 -11.62 0.09
CA HIS A 104 2.47 -12.55 1.21
C HIS A 104 2.79 -11.85 2.53
N GLU A 105 3.69 -10.87 2.56
CA GLU A 105 3.96 -10.05 3.75
C GLU A 105 2.73 -9.26 4.19
N PHE A 106 1.93 -8.75 3.25
CA PHE A 106 0.69 -8.04 3.56
C PHE A 106 -0.34 -8.96 4.23
N ILE A 107 -0.57 -10.15 3.69
CA ILE A 107 -1.46 -11.18 4.28
C ILE A 107 -0.99 -11.54 5.70
N VAL A 108 0.32 -11.69 5.89
CA VAL A 108 0.93 -12.00 7.19
C VAL A 108 0.78 -10.84 8.17
N ALA A 109 0.80 -9.59 7.71
CA ALA A 109 0.50 -8.43 8.53
C ALA A 109 -0.97 -8.45 9.00
N MET A 110 -1.91 -8.69 8.08
CA MET A 110 -3.33 -8.81 8.42
C MET A 110 -3.62 -9.94 9.43
N ARG A 111 -2.82 -11.02 9.42
CA ARG A 111 -2.94 -12.11 10.41
C ARG A 111 -2.76 -11.66 11.85
N THR A 112 -1.88 -10.69 12.08
CA THR A 112 -1.54 -10.26 13.46
C THR A 112 -2.58 -9.34 14.05
N TRP A 113 -3.35 -8.68 13.21
CA TRP A 113 -4.48 -7.86 13.62
C TRP A 113 -5.74 -8.66 13.96
N HIS A 114 -5.57 -9.95 14.30
CA HIS A 114 -6.65 -10.84 14.77
C HIS A 114 -7.85 -10.92 13.83
N MET A 115 -7.61 -10.87 12.51
CA MET A 115 -8.67 -11.19 11.55
C MET A 115 -9.07 -12.67 11.65
N PRO A 116 -10.36 -13.00 11.43
CA PRO A 116 -10.80 -14.38 11.45
C PRO A 116 -10.06 -15.18 10.37
N GLU A 117 -9.45 -16.31 10.76
CA GLU A 117 -8.59 -17.13 9.89
C GLU A 117 -9.28 -17.55 8.58
N GLY A 118 -10.61 -17.70 8.57
CA GLY A 118 -11.37 -17.98 7.35
C GLY A 118 -11.26 -16.85 6.31
N LEU A 119 -11.37 -15.60 6.76
CA LEU A 119 -11.25 -14.42 5.90
C LEU A 119 -9.81 -14.23 5.43
N LEU A 120 -8.83 -14.52 6.28
CA LEU A 120 -7.42 -14.44 5.91
C LEU A 120 -7.04 -15.42 4.80
N ILE A 121 -7.53 -16.67 4.90
CA ILE A 121 -7.34 -17.67 3.86
C ILE A 121 -8.02 -17.22 2.56
N ALA A 122 -9.24 -16.68 2.65
CA ALA A 122 -9.94 -16.17 1.47
C ALA A 122 -9.17 -15.04 0.78
N ILE A 123 -8.66 -14.06 1.53
CA ILE A 123 -7.82 -12.98 0.99
C ILE A 123 -6.55 -13.55 0.37
N ALA A 124 -5.86 -14.45 1.06
CA ALA A 124 -4.61 -15.05 0.58
C ALA A 124 -4.81 -15.77 -0.76
N VAL A 125 -5.91 -16.50 -0.85
CA VAL A 125 -6.34 -17.18 -2.06
C VAL A 125 -6.65 -16.14 -3.15
N MET A 126 -7.52 -15.16 -2.89
CA MET A 126 -7.85 -14.10 -3.86
C MET A 126 -6.61 -13.41 -4.42
N MET A 127 -5.65 -13.05 -3.58
CA MET A 127 -4.43 -12.37 -4.02
C MET A 127 -3.57 -13.24 -4.94
N ARG A 128 -3.57 -14.57 -4.76
CA ARG A 128 -2.93 -15.53 -5.68
C ARG A 128 -3.74 -15.77 -6.95
N PHE A 129 -5.06 -15.62 -6.90
CA PHE A 129 -5.94 -15.76 -8.08
C PHE A 129 -6.00 -14.47 -8.92
N LEU A 130 -5.74 -13.29 -8.35
CA LEU A 130 -5.70 -12.02 -9.08
C LEU A 130 -4.80 -12.05 -10.34
N PRO A 131 -3.54 -12.58 -10.31
CA PRO A 131 -2.74 -12.72 -11.52
C PRO A 131 -3.38 -13.64 -12.56
N THR A 132 -4.01 -14.75 -12.14
CA THR A 132 -4.69 -15.66 -13.07
C THR A 132 -5.90 -15.01 -13.76
N ILE A 133 -6.63 -14.12 -13.08
CA ILE A 133 -7.74 -13.37 -13.70
C ILE A 133 -7.24 -12.52 -14.88
N LYS A 134 -6.07 -11.90 -14.75
CA LYS A 134 -5.45 -11.11 -15.82
C LYS A 134 -5.09 -11.98 -17.04
N GLU A 135 -4.61 -13.19 -16.79
CA GLU A 135 -4.33 -14.17 -17.84
C GLU A 135 -5.61 -14.64 -18.53
N HIS A 136 -6.64 -14.99 -17.76
CA HIS A 136 -7.95 -15.38 -18.29
C HIS A 136 -8.59 -14.27 -19.12
N TYR A 137 -8.53 -13.02 -18.66
CA TYR A 137 -8.98 -11.87 -19.44
C TYR A 137 -8.26 -11.80 -20.79
N ARG A 138 -6.92 -11.95 -20.79
CA ARG A 138 -6.12 -11.91 -22.02
C ARG A 138 -6.49 -13.07 -22.96
N MET A 139 -6.64 -14.28 -22.44
CA MET A 139 -7.04 -15.46 -23.22
C MET A 139 -8.43 -15.29 -23.86
N ILE A 140 -9.40 -14.75 -23.11
CA ILE A 140 -10.75 -14.46 -23.61
C ILE A 140 -10.66 -13.39 -24.71
N TYR A 141 -9.93 -12.31 -24.46
CA TYR A 141 -9.72 -11.23 -25.43
C TYR A 141 -9.08 -11.73 -26.72
N ASP A 142 -8.02 -12.54 -26.62
CA ASP A 142 -7.34 -13.12 -27.78
C ASP A 142 -8.26 -14.09 -28.54
N SER A 143 -9.09 -14.85 -27.84
CA SER A 143 -10.09 -15.74 -28.46
C SER A 143 -11.18 -14.96 -29.21
N LEU A 144 -11.63 -13.84 -28.67
CA LEU A 144 -12.59 -12.94 -29.34
C LEU A 144 -11.97 -12.32 -30.61
N LYS A 145 -10.70 -11.94 -30.53
CA LYS A 145 -9.93 -11.42 -31.68
C LYS A 145 -9.82 -12.44 -32.81
N ILE A 146 -9.59 -13.73 -32.49
CA ILE A 146 -9.54 -14.83 -33.49
C ILE A 146 -10.91 -15.02 -34.16
N ARG A 147 -12.01 -14.87 -33.40
CA ARG A 147 -13.38 -14.97 -33.92
C ARG A 147 -13.80 -13.77 -34.79
N GLY A 148 -12.91 -12.83 -35.06
CA GLY A 148 -13.20 -11.63 -35.87
C GLY A 148 -14.03 -10.58 -35.13
N ILE A 149 -14.31 -10.78 -33.85
CA ILE A 149 -15.06 -9.85 -33.01
C ILE A 149 -14.04 -8.86 -32.41
N PHE A 150 -14.20 -7.56 -32.67
CA PHE A 150 -13.32 -6.48 -32.18
C PHE A 150 -11.87 -6.47 -32.73
N THR A 151 -11.67 -6.64 -34.05
CA THR A 151 -10.36 -6.48 -34.71
C THR A 151 -9.82 -5.05 -34.70
N SER A 152 -10.67 -4.05 -34.51
CA SER A 152 -10.29 -2.62 -34.49
C SER A 152 -10.75 -1.94 -33.19
N ARG A 153 -9.88 -1.12 -32.58
CA ARG A 153 -10.17 -0.34 -31.36
C ARG A 153 -11.41 0.56 -31.49
N TRP A 154 -11.74 0.95 -32.72
CA TRP A 154 -12.93 1.75 -33.05
C TRP A 154 -14.25 1.02 -32.82
N MET A 155 -14.29 -0.31 -32.98
CA MET A 155 -15.50 -1.10 -32.75
C MET A 155 -15.82 -1.25 -31.25
N ILE A 156 -14.78 -1.27 -30.41
CA ILE A 156 -14.90 -1.31 -28.95
C ILE A 156 -15.55 -0.02 -28.42
N ILE A 157 -15.16 1.13 -28.99
CA ILE A 157 -15.70 2.44 -28.61
C ILE A 157 -17.15 2.61 -29.10
N ARG A 158 -17.49 2.03 -30.25
CA ARG A 158 -18.83 2.15 -30.85
C ARG A 158 -19.89 1.27 -30.16
N HIS A 159 -19.50 0.12 -29.61
CA HIS A 159 -20.40 -0.79 -28.90
C HIS A 159 -19.81 -1.28 -27.56
N PRO A 160 -19.67 -0.40 -26.55
CA PRO A 160 -19.05 -0.76 -25.28
C PRO A 160 -19.86 -1.80 -24.50
N LEU A 161 -21.20 -1.72 -24.52
CA LEU A 161 -22.08 -2.66 -23.81
C LEU A 161 -21.88 -4.11 -24.29
N MET A 162 -21.81 -4.29 -25.61
CA MET A 162 -21.60 -5.59 -26.22
C MET A 162 -20.22 -6.16 -25.86
N PHE A 163 -19.18 -5.32 -25.89
CA PHE A 163 -17.83 -5.70 -25.48
C PHE A 163 -17.78 -6.18 -24.02
N PHE A 164 -18.46 -5.46 -23.12
CA PHE A 164 -18.54 -5.85 -21.71
C PHE A 164 -19.24 -7.20 -21.53
N GLU A 165 -20.35 -7.45 -22.22
CA GLU A 165 -21.06 -8.73 -22.12
C GLU A 165 -20.21 -9.91 -22.57
N TYR A 166 -19.53 -9.79 -23.72
CA TYR A 166 -18.67 -10.85 -24.28
C TYR A 166 -17.44 -11.18 -23.42
N ILE A 167 -16.97 -10.26 -22.58
CA ILE A 167 -15.85 -10.50 -21.67
C ILE A 167 -16.33 -10.89 -20.27
N LEU A 168 -17.30 -10.16 -19.72
CA LEU A 168 -17.77 -10.37 -18.35
C LEU A 168 -18.50 -11.70 -18.18
N VAL A 169 -19.35 -12.10 -19.13
CA VAL A 169 -20.12 -13.35 -18.98
C VAL A 169 -19.21 -14.58 -18.91
N PRO A 170 -18.23 -14.79 -19.81
CA PRO A 170 -17.29 -15.91 -19.69
C PRO A 170 -16.38 -15.81 -18.46
N LEU A 171 -15.96 -14.59 -18.10
CA LEU A 171 -15.10 -14.37 -16.93
C LEU A 171 -15.84 -14.73 -15.63
N LEU A 172 -17.10 -14.31 -15.50
CA LEU A 172 -17.96 -14.64 -14.36
C LEU A 172 -18.21 -16.14 -14.29
N MET A 173 -18.51 -16.79 -15.43
CA MET A 173 -18.69 -18.24 -15.49
C MET A 173 -17.43 -19.03 -15.11
N ASN A 174 -16.24 -18.52 -15.43
CA ASN A 174 -14.99 -19.13 -14.98
C ASN A 174 -14.74 -18.89 -13.48
N ALA A 175 -14.98 -17.68 -13.00
CA ALA A 175 -14.82 -17.32 -11.60
C ALA A 175 -15.74 -18.13 -10.68
N THR A 176 -16.99 -18.38 -11.08
CA THR A 176 -17.93 -19.21 -10.30
C THR A 176 -17.47 -20.66 -10.22
N ARG A 177 -16.95 -21.24 -11.31
CA ARG A 177 -16.37 -22.60 -11.29
C ARG A 177 -15.17 -22.68 -10.35
N ILE A 178 -14.23 -21.74 -10.46
CA ILE A 178 -13.06 -21.68 -9.57
C ILE A 178 -13.48 -21.56 -8.10
N ALA A 179 -14.50 -20.75 -7.81
CA ALA A 179 -15.02 -20.62 -6.45
C ALA A 179 -15.65 -21.93 -5.94
N GLN A 180 -16.36 -22.67 -6.79
CA GLN A 180 -16.92 -23.98 -6.45
C GLN A 180 -15.79 -25.00 -6.18
N ASP A 181 -14.80 -25.08 -7.06
CA ASP A 181 -13.65 -25.97 -6.90
C ASP A 181 -12.87 -25.66 -5.61
N LEU A 182 -12.66 -24.37 -5.32
CA LEU A 182 -12.04 -23.92 -4.08
C LEU A 182 -12.87 -24.31 -2.85
N THR A 183 -14.19 -24.18 -2.94
CA THR A 183 -15.11 -24.55 -1.86
C THR A 183 -15.02 -26.05 -1.58
N ILE A 184 -15.10 -26.89 -2.62
CA ILE A 184 -14.96 -28.35 -2.52
C ILE A 184 -13.57 -28.72 -1.94
N ALA A 185 -12.51 -28.10 -2.43
CA ALA A 185 -11.15 -28.31 -1.93
C ALA A 185 -11.00 -27.87 -0.46
N SER A 186 -11.65 -26.78 -0.05
CA SER A 186 -11.63 -26.30 1.34
C SER A 186 -12.39 -27.22 2.29
N MET A 187 -13.52 -27.79 1.84
CA MET A 187 -14.33 -28.73 2.60
C MET A 187 -13.60 -30.06 2.78
N THR A 188 -13.02 -30.60 1.70
CA THR A 188 -12.25 -31.86 1.74
C THR A 188 -10.97 -31.75 2.57
N LYS A 189 -10.28 -30.60 2.53
CA LYS A 189 -9.11 -30.32 3.39
C LYS A 189 -9.46 -29.96 4.84
N GLY A 190 -10.75 -29.89 5.18
CA GLY A 190 -11.20 -29.57 6.54
C GLY A 190 -10.80 -28.16 7.00
N VAL A 191 -10.71 -27.18 6.08
CA VAL A 191 -10.33 -25.80 6.42
C VAL A 191 -11.34 -25.14 7.39
N ALA A 192 -12.60 -25.60 7.39
CA ALA A 192 -13.64 -25.18 8.32
C ALA A 192 -13.53 -25.82 9.72
N SER A 193 -12.58 -26.72 9.96
CA SER A 193 -12.36 -27.33 11.28
C SER A 193 -11.96 -26.28 12.33
N GLN A 194 -12.63 -26.30 13.49
CA GLN A 194 -12.39 -25.39 14.61
C GLN A 194 -11.11 -25.70 15.42
N LYS A 195 -10.34 -26.73 15.03
CA LYS A 195 -9.06 -27.04 15.70
C LYS A 195 -8.05 -25.91 15.47
N ARG A 196 -7.15 -25.67 16.43
CA ARG A 196 -6.07 -24.66 16.32
C ARG A 196 -5.28 -24.88 15.03
N LYS A 197 -5.35 -23.90 14.13
CA LYS A 197 -4.59 -23.88 12.89
C LYS A 197 -3.15 -23.45 13.22
N THR A 198 -2.17 -24.16 12.68
CA THR A 198 -0.76 -23.83 12.82
C THR A 198 -0.32 -22.91 11.67
N SER A 199 0.43 -21.85 11.98
CA SER A 199 0.99 -20.95 10.96
C SER A 199 2.29 -21.55 10.42
N TYR A 200 2.36 -21.81 9.12
CA TYR A 200 3.58 -22.29 8.46
C TYR A 200 4.66 -21.21 8.36
N MET A 201 4.28 -19.93 8.30
CA MET A 201 5.22 -18.81 8.22
C MET A 201 5.43 -18.22 9.61
N THR A 202 6.66 -18.37 10.13
CA THR A 202 7.15 -17.66 11.30
C THR A 202 7.98 -16.47 10.84
N TYR A 203 7.50 -15.25 11.07
CA TYR A 203 8.31 -14.05 10.84
C TYR A 203 8.96 -13.63 12.16
N ARG A 204 10.27 -13.38 12.11
CA ARG A 204 11.05 -12.90 13.25
C ARG A 204 11.24 -11.41 13.08
N PHE A 205 10.86 -10.64 14.10
CA PHE A 205 11.12 -9.20 14.15
C PHE A 205 12.61 -8.93 13.90
N GLY A 206 12.90 -8.07 12.92
CA GLY A 206 14.24 -7.62 12.64
C GLY A 206 14.69 -6.54 13.62
N LEU A 207 16.01 -6.33 13.73
CA LEU A 207 16.58 -5.24 14.52
C LEU A 207 16.10 -3.84 14.06
N VAL A 208 15.75 -3.70 12.78
CA VAL A 208 15.23 -2.44 12.21
C VAL A 208 13.78 -2.18 12.64
N ASP A 209 12.99 -3.21 12.94
CA ASP A 209 11.64 -3.01 13.46
C ASP A 209 11.66 -2.39 14.86
N TYR A 210 12.58 -2.86 15.71
CA TYR A 210 12.81 -2.25 17.03
C TYR A 210 13.26 -0.80 16.92
N ALA A 211 14.13 -0.47 15.95
CA ALA A 211 14.53 0.91 15.70
C ALA A 211 13.35 1.79 15.27
N ALA A 212 12.45 1.28 14.42
CA ALA A 212 11.25 2.01 14.00
C ALA A 212 10.27 2.24 15.16
N TYR A 213 10.02 1.24 16.01
CA TYR A 213 9.21 1.43 17.22
C TYR A 213 9.87 2.42 18.19
N GLY A 214 11.18 2.35 18.38
CA GLY A 214 11.93 3.30 19.20
C GLY A 214 11.79 4.74 18.68
N PHE A 215 11.91 4.93 17.36
CA PHE A 215 11.68 6.22 16.72
C PHE A 215 10.25 6.75 16.97
N MET A 216 9.22 5.91 16.83
CA MET A 216 7.84 6.32 17.14
C MET A 216 7.68 6.78 18.58
N VAL A 217 8.20 6.01 19.55
CA VAL A 217 8.09 6.35 20.98
C VAL A 217 8.78 7.66 21.30
N ILE A 218 10.01 7.86 20.78
CA ILE A 218 10.76 9.12 20.96
C ILE A 218 10.00 10.29 20.35
N PHE A 219 9.41 10.11 19.16
CA PHE A 219 8.66 11.17 18.49
C PHE A 219 7.40 11.55 19.28
N VAL A 220 6.65 10.58 19.80
CA VAL A 220 5.47 10.84 20.65
C VAL A 220 5.88 11.57 21.93
N LEU A 221 6.96 11.14 22.59
CA LEU A 221 7.46 11.81 23.79
C LEU A 221 7.84 13.26 23.50
N ALA A 222 8.58 13.51 22.41
CA ALA A 222 8.96 14.86 21.99
C ALA A 222 7.73 15.74 21.74
N LEU A 223 6.69 15.19 21.09
CA LEU A 223 5.43 15.91 20.84
C LEU A 223 4.69 16.23 22.15
N ILE A 224 4.61 15.29 23.10
CA ILE A 224 3.98 15.55 24.40
C ILE A 224 4.75 16.64 25.16
N THR A 225 6.08 16.52 25.24
CA THR A 225 6.91 17.50 25.96
C THR A 225 6.86 18.89 25.34
N GLY A 226 6.71 18.97 24.01
CA GLY A 226 6.63 20.23 23.28
C GLY A 226 5.24 20.86 23.23
N VAL A 227 4.19 20.11 23.53
CA VAL A 227 2.83 20.63 23.76
C VAL A 227 2.66 21.15 25.19
N THR A 228 3.48 20.65 26.14
CA THR A 228 3.43 21.06 27.56
C THR A 228 4.27 22.29 27.90
N LEU A 229 4.94 22.91 26.93
CA LEU A 229 5.86 24.04 27.11
C LEU A 229 5.40 25.25 26.28
#